data_AF-A0A2P7BB10-F1
#
_entry.id   AF-A0A2P7BB10-F1
#
_cell.length_a   1.000
_cell.length_b   1.000
_cell.length_c   1.000
_cell.angle_alpha   90.00
_cell.angle_beta   90.00
_cell.angle_gamma   90.00
#
_symmetry.space_group_name_H-M   'P 1'
#
loop_
_entity.id
_entity.type
_entity.pdbx_description
1 polymer ?
#
loop_
_entity_poly.entity_id
_entity_poly.type
_entity_poly.pdbx_seq_one_letter_code
_entity_poly.pdbx_strand_id
1 'polypeptide(L)'
;MPDRHEFYRVEICGRLFTGTVYADGPYLKMLENRTFGQGAPLGSALVISRSAGRRWYAICKHDHPLIVLPLFSDEDVEVLAREFGIPIAGRLRKLSFAESPAWSALKRWVKRHPEIARACSRTDSSAPGWHDVDFGHTGNVARLRTIRTSHSR
;
A
#
# COMPACT_ATOMS: atom_id res chain seq x y z
N MET A 1 -7.67 5.23 22.07
CA MET A 1 -8.53 5.05 20.88
C MET A 1 -7.60 4.78 19.71
N PRO A 2 -7.71 3.65 19.00
CA PRO A 2 -6.95 3.47 17.76
C PRO A 2 -7.28 4.62 16.80
N ASP A 3 -6.27 5.12 16.09
CA ASP A 3 -6.46 6.17 15.10
C ASP A 3 -7.44 5.65 14.03
N ARG A 4 -8.53 6.37 13.80
CA ARG A 4 -9.56 5.98 12.81
C ARG A 4 -8.99 5.84 11.40
N HIS A 5 -7.82 6.43 11.15
CA HIS A 5 -7.12 6.37 9.87
C HIS A 5 -6.08 5.25 9.78
N GLU A 6 -5.80 4.52 10.87
CA GLU A 6 -4.90 3.37 10.87
C GLU A 6 -5.61 2.16 10.23
N PHE A 7 -5.04 1.64 9.14
CA PHE A 7 -5.56 0.47 8.42
C PHE A 7 -4.71 -0.78 8.61
N TYR A 8 -3.44 -0.62 8.99
CA TYR A 8 -2.51 -1.73 9.19
C TYR A 8 -1.51 -1.41 10.29
N ARG A 9 -1.10 -2.43 11.04
CA ARG A 9 -0.11 -2.32 12.12
C ARG A 9 0.64 -3.63 12.24
N VAL A 10 1.97 -3.55 12.25
CA VAL A 10 2.85 -4.71 12.37
C VAL A 10 4.13 -4.33 13.09
N GLU A 11 4.62 -5.23 13.94
CA GLU A 11 5.91 -5.10 14.60
C GLU A 11 6.96 -5.91 13.83
N ILE A 12 8.07 -5.27 13.49
CA ILE A 12 9.18 -5.87 12.74
C ILE A 12 10.47 -5.44 13.45
N CYS A 13 11.28 -6.43 13.87
CA CYS A 13 12.53 -6.20 14.59
C CYS A 13 12.34 -5.32 15.85
N GLY A 14 11.27 -5.56 16.62
CA GLY A 14 10.93 -4.78 17.81
C GLY A 14 10.43 -3.36 17.53
N ARG A 15 10.21 -3.00 16.26
CA ARG A 15 9.75 -1.67 15.85
C ARG A 15 8.39 -1.71 15.23
N LEU A 16 7.60 -0.70 15.55
CA LEU A 16 6.23 -0.65 15.14
C LEU A 16 6.03 0.17 13.86
N PHE A 17 5.47 -0.49 12.85
CA PHE A 17 5.08 0.11 11.58
C PHE A 17 3.57 0.19 11.46
N THR A 18 3.08 1.32 10.95
CA THR A 18 1.66 1.55 10.74
C THR A 18 1.38 2.01 9.32
N GLY A 19 0.34 1.45 8.74
CA GLY A 19 -0.33 1.97 7.55
C GLY A 19 -1.42 2.93 7.98
N THR A 20 -1.33 4.19 7.56
CA THR A 20 -2.30 5.25 7.91
C THR A 20 -2.78 5.97 6.66
N VAL A 21 -4.06 6.34 6.62
CA VAL A 21 -4.62 7.16 5.53
C VAL A 21 -4.50 8.64 5.87
N TYR A 22 -3.87 9.41 4.99
CA TYR A 22 -3.88 10.87 4.99
C TYR A 22 -4.78 11.41 3.88
N ALA A 23 -4.95 12.73 3.82
CA ALA A 23 -5.79 13.42 2.85
C ALA A 23 -5.40 13.18 1.38
N ASP A 24 -4.20 12.66 1.13
CA ASP A 24 -3.64 12.35 -0.19
C ASP A 24 -3.37 10.85 -0.40
N GLY A 25 -3.76 9.99 0.55
CA GLY A 25 -3.75 8.54 0.38
C GLY A 25 -3.06 7.76 1.50
N PRO A 26 -2.71 6.48 1.25
CA PRO A 26 -2.10 5.61 2.24
C PRO A 26 -0.60 5.90 2.44
N TYR A 27 -0.16 5.90 3.68
CA TYR A 27 1.23 6.12 4.08
C TYR A 27 1.70 5.03 5.03
N LEU A 28 2.99 4.72 4.94
CA LEU A 28 3.74 3.93 5.90
C LEU A 28 4.42 4.86 6.90
N LYS A 29 4.30 4.54 8.19
CA LYS A 29 5.01 5.22 9.28
C LYS A 29 5.73 4.20 10.16
N MET A 30 6.86 4.62 10.72
CA MET A 30 7.52 3.92 11.83
C MET A 30 7.33 4.79 13.06
N LEU A 31 6.61 4.31 14.08
CA LEU A 31 6.17 5.16 15.21
C LEU A 31 7.34 5.71 16.05
N GLU A 32 8.47 5.01 16.05
CA GLU A 32 9.68 5.43 16.77
C GLU A 32 10.47 6.51 16.02
N ASN A 33 10.22 6.70 14.72
CA ASN A 33 10.97 7.66 13.91
C ASN A 33 10.32 9.04 13.96
N ARG A 34 10.76 9.87 14.90
CA ARG A 34 10.34 11.29 14.97
C ARG A 34 11.01 12.18 13.91
N THR A 35 11.99 11.63 13.18
CA THR A 35 12.91 12.41 12.33
C THR A 35 12.32 12.82 10.98
N PHE A 36 11.33 12.09 10.46
CA PHE A 36 10.72 12.33 9.16
C PHE A 36 9.18 12.30 9.30
N GLY A 37 8.61 13.46 9.67
CA GLY A 37 7.28 13.59 10.29
C GLY A 37 6.06 13.16 9.46
N GLN A 38 6.20 12.81 8.18
CA GLN A 38 5.06 12.42 7.34
C GLN A 38 5.02 10.93 6.95
N GLY A 39 6.10 10.17 7.15
CA GLY A 39 6.18 8.79 6.68
C GLY A 39 6.44 8.69 5.18
N ALA A 40 6.18 7.52 4.59
CA ALA A 40 6.40 7.23 3.17
C ALA A 40 5.07 6.95 2.45
N PRO A 41 4.75 7.65 1.33
CA PRO A 41 3.51 7.44 0.60
C PRO A 41 3.52 6.07 -0.09
N LEU A 42 2.61 5.18 0.32
CA LEU A 42 2.46 3.84 -0.24
C LEU A 42 1.86 3.91 -1.66
N GLY A 43 2.22 2.96 -2.51
CA GLY A 43 1.86 2.95 -3.94
C GLY A 43 2.71 3.87 -4.83
N SER A 44 3.51 4.78 -4.25
CA SER A 44 4.51 5.54 -5.00
C SER A 44 5.73 4.67 -5.36
N ALA A 45 6.67 5.23 -6.13
CA ALA A 45 7.95 4.61 -6.47
C ALA A 45 8.91 4.53 -5.26
N LEU A 46 8.47 3.87 -4.18
CA LEU A 46 9.27 3.58 -3.00
C LEU A 46 10.23 2.44 -3.29
N VAL A 47 11.40 2.50 -2.66
CA VAL A 47 12.38 1.42 -2.68
C VAL A 47 13.08 1.33 -1.32
N ILE A 48 13.34 0.12 -0.84
CA ILE A 48 14.24 -0.08 0.30
C ILE A 48 15.66 -0.18 -0.25
N SER A 49 16.54 0.71 0.17
CA SER A 49 17.93 0.73 -0.28
C SER A 49 18.90 0.85 0.88
N ARG A 50 20.08 0.25 0.70
CA ARG A 50 21.27 0.48 1.52
C ARG A 50 22.24 1.27 0.68
N SER A 51 22.18 2.61 0.72
CA SER A 51 23.06 3.45 -0.09
C SER A 51 24.53 3.09 0.17
N ALA A 52 25.38 3.18 -0.86
CA ALA A 52 26.80 2.92 -0.74
C ALA A 52 27.42 3.75 0.41
N GLY A 53 28.14 3.10 1.32
CA GLY A 53 28.75 3.73 2.50
C GLY A 53 27.83 3.87 3.72
N ARG A 54 26.54 3.53 3.64
CA ARG A 54 25.63 3.53 4.79
C ARG A 54 25.63 2.18 5.51
N ARG A 55 25.66 2.21 6.84
CA ARG A 55 25.53 1.02 7.71
C ARG A 55 24.08 0.62 7.98
N TRP A 56 23.12 1.22 7.27
CA TRP A 56 21.69 1.07 7.54
C TRP A 56 20.87 1.09 6.25
N TYR A 57 19.70 0.46 6.31
CA TYR A 57 18.68 0.50 5.26
C TYR A 57 17.78 1.73 5.42
N ALA A 58 17.19 2.19 4.33
CA ALA A 58 16.09 3.14 4.38
C ALA A 58 15.07 2.88 3.29
N ILE A 59 13.83 3.28 3.58
CA ILE A 59 12.78 3.44 2.60
C ILE A 59 12.97 4.79 1.94
N CYS A 60 13.21 4.77 0.64
CA CYS A 60 13.53 5.93 -0.16
C CYS A 60 12.47 6.20 -1.22
N LYS A 61 12.29 7.47 -1.59
CA LYS A 61 11.55 7.91 -2.78
C LYS A 61 12.49 8.76 -3.62
N HIS A 62 12.75 8.36 -4.86
CA HIS A 62 13.74 9.02 -5.74
C HIS A 62 15.09 9.26 -5.04
N ASP A 63 15.65 8.23 -4.41
CA ASP A 63 16.92 8.28 -3.64
C ASP A 63 16.92 9.16 -2.37
N HIS A 64 15.82 9.85 -2.06
CA HIS A 64 15.66 10.57 -0.80
C HIS A 64 15.14 9.63 0.31
N PRO A 65 15.88 9.44 1.41
CA PRO A 65 15.43 8.60 2.52
C PRO A 65 14.26 9.26 3.25
N LEU A 66 13.14 8.55 3.34
CA LEU A 66 11.95 8.96 4.07
C LEU A 66 11.85 8.28 5.43
N ILE A 67 12.27 7.01 5.52
CA ILE A 67 12.29 6.26 6.79
C ILE A 67 13.63 5.55 6.90
N VAL A 68 14.42 5.92 7.88
CA VAL A 68 15.68 5.24 8.22
C VAL A 68 15.37 4.00 9.07
N LEU A 69 16.00 2.88 8.73
CA LEU A 69 15.85 1.57 9.35
C LEU A 69 17.20 1.17 9.99
N PRO A 70 17.61 1.80 11.10
CA PRO A 70 18.87 1.47 11.73
C PRO A 70 18.78 0.08 12.35
N LEU A 71 19.86 -0.70 12.26
CA LEU A 71 19.98 -2.06 12.80
C LEU A 71 19.11 -3.13 12.12
N PHE A 72 18.43 -2.81 11.01
CA PHE A 72 17.70 -3.81 10.24
C PHE A 72 18.69 -4.73 9.51
N SER A 73 18.50 -6.04 9.68
CA SER A 73 19.17 -7.07 8.90
C SER A 73 18.55 -7.23 7.51
N ASP A 74 19.18 -8.03 6.65
CA ASP A 74 18.60 -8.38 5.35
C ASP A 74 17.25 -9.11 5.49
N GLU A 75 17.10 -9.96 6.50
CA GLU A 75 15.86 -10.69 6.77
C GLU A 75 14.75 -9.75 7.24
N ASP A 76 15.06 -8.79 8.13
CA ASP A 76 14.09 -7.79 8.59
C ASP A 76 13.57 -6.94 7.43
N VAL A 77 14.47 -6.56 6.51
CA VAL A 77 14.12 -5.81 5.31
C VAL A 77 13.25 -6.63 4.37
N GLU A 78 13.49 -7.93 4.23
CA GLU A 78 12.63 -8.83 3.45
C GLU A 78 11.22 -8.92 4.03
N VAL A 79 11.11 -9.03 5.35
CA VAL A 79 9.80 -9.04 6.02
C VAL A 79 9.08 -7.72 5.76
N LEU A 80 9.73 -6.58 6.03
CA LEU A 80 9.15 -5.26 5.79
C LEU A 80 8.74 -5.04 4.33
N ALA A 81 9.60 -5.44 3.39
CA ALA A 81 9.36 -5.38 1.95
C ALA A 81 8.10 -6.18 1.56
N ARG A 82 7.94 -7.38 2.11
CA ARG A 82 6.77 -8.23 1.85
C ARG A 82 5.50 -7.66 2.48
N GLU A 83 5.56 -7.22 3.72
CA GLU A 83 4.40 -6.69 4.47
C GLU A 83 3.77 -5.47 3.79
N PHE A 84 4.59 -4.59 3.23
CA PHE A 84 4.16 -3.34 2.61
C PHE A 84 4.32 -3.31 1.08
N GLY A 85 4.78 -4.41 0.47
CA GLY A 85 4.96 -4.51 -0.98
C GLY A 85 5.96 -3.50 -1.55
N ILE A 86 7.05 -3.23 -0.83
CA ILE A 86 8.08 -2.26 -1.23
C ILE A 86 9.27 -3.02 -1.83
N PRO A 87 9.68 -2.74 -3.07
CA PRO A 87 10.83 -3.41 -3.68
C PRO A 87 12.14 -3.06 -2.95
N ILE A 88 13.09 -3.98 -2.99
CA ILE A 88 14.44 -3.79 -2.44
C ILE A 88 15.41 -3.52 -3.59
N ALA A 89 16.18 -2.43 -3.50
CA ALA A 89 17.15 -2.05 -4.53
C ALA A 89 18.16 -3.17 -4.77
N GLY A 90 18.45 -3.46 -6.04
CA GLY A 90 19.38 -4.51 -6.44
C GLY A 90 18.82 -5.94 -6.39
N ARG A 91 17.56 -6.14 -5.98
CA ARG A 91 16.91 -7.45 -6.00
C ARG A 91 15.95 -7.59 -7.18
N LEU A 92 15.96 -8.76 -7.82
CA LEU A 92 15.14 -9.04 -9.02
C LEU A 92 13.65 -9.20 -8.72
N ARG A 93 13.29 -9.49 -7.47
CA ARG A 93 11.89 -9.72 -7.09
C ARG A 93 11.10 -8.41 -7.13
N LYS A 94 10.18 -8.31 -8.08
CA LYS A 94 9.20 -7.22 -8.14
C LYS A 94 8.18 -7.45 -7.03
N LEU A 95 8.16 -6.55 -6.05
CA LEU A 95 7.11 -6.46 -5.05
C LEU A 95 6.23 -5.27 -5.39
N SER A 96 4.91 -5.44 -5.21
CA SER A 96 3.92 -4.40 -5.44
C SER A 96 3.12 -4.18 -4.18
N PHE A 97 2.83 -2.91 -3.86
CA PHE A 97 1.96 -2.58 -2.73
C PHE A 97 0.59 -3.27 -2.88
N ALA A 98 0.03 -3.34 -4.08
CA ALA A 98 -1.28 -3.95 -4.34
C ALA A 98 -1.35 -5.46 -4.03
N GLU A 99 -0.21 -6.14 -3.95
CA GLU A 99 -0.12 -7.57 -3.64
C GLU A 99 0.25 -7.83 -2.16
N SER A 100 0.40 -6.77 -1.37
CA SER A 100 0.88 -6.86 0.01
C SER A 100 -0.24 -7.14 1.02
N PRO A 101 0.12 -7.70 2.20
CA PRO A 101 -0.77 -7.75 3.36
C PRO A 101 -1.35 -6.38 3.74
N ALA A 102 -0.53 -5.33 3.68
CA ALA A 102 -0.96 -3.96 3.98
C ALA A 102 -2.06 -3.47 3.02
N TRP A 103 -2.00 -3.81 1.73
CA TRP A 103 -3.08 -3.49 0.79
C TRP A 103 -4.37 -4.24 1.08
N SER A 104 -4.27 -5.53 1.40
CA SER A 104 -5.43 -6.33 1.80
C SER A 104 -6.09 -5.76 3.06
N ALA A 105 -5.29 -5.26 4.00
CA ALA A 105 -5.78 -4.55 5.18
C ALA A 105 -6.43 -3.20 4.82
N LEU A 106 -5.82 -2.43 3.91
CA LEU A 106 -6.36 -1.18 3.39
C LEU A 106 -7.73 -1.38 2.75
N LYS A 107 -7.90 -2.37 1.87
CA LYS A 107 -9.20 -2.66 1.22
C LYS A 107 -10.27 -3.07 2.24
N ARG A 108 -9.91 -3.80 3.30
CA ARG A 108 -10.83 -4.10 4.41
C ARG A 108 -11.19 -2.84 5.21
N TRP A 109 -10.23 -1.94 5.43
CA TRP A 109 -10.47 -0.66 6.10
C TRP A 109 -11.40 0.24 5.28
N VAL A 110 -11.15 0.38 3.97
CA VAL A 110 -12.00 1.16 3.04
C VAL A 110 -13.44 0.65 3.04
N LYS A 111 -13.66 -0.68 3.09
CA LYS A 111 -15.01 -1.27 3.20
C LYS A 111 -15.72 -0.89 4.51
N ARG A 112 -14.97 -0.67 5.61
CA ARG A 112 -15.53 -0.27 6.91
C ARG A 112 -15.69 1.24 7.07
N HIS A 113 -14.93 2.02 6.32
CA HIS A 113 -14.87 3.47 6.42
C HIS A 113 -14.96 4.16 5.03
N PRO A 114 -15.99 3.85 4.22
CA PRO A 114 -16.07 4.32 2.83
C PRO A 114 -16.16 5.84 2.73
N GLU A 115 -16.80 6.51 3.68
CA GLU A 115 -16.90 7.97 3.74
C GLU A 115 -15.53 8.63 3.97
N ILE A 116 -14.71 8.06 4.86
CA ILE A 116 -13.36 8.57 5.14
C ILE A 116 -12.46 8.33 3.92
N ALA A 117 -12.53 7.14 3.32
CA ALA A 117 -11.76 6.80 2.13
C ALA A 117 -12.05 7.78 0.97
N ARG A 118 -13.32 8.11 0.74
CA ARG A 118 -13.74 9.10 -0.28
C ARG A 118 -13.31 10.53 0.06
N ALA A 119 -13.35 10.93 1.32
CA ALA A 119 -12.88 12.26 1.72
C ALA A 119 -11.37 12.43 1.51
N CYS A 120 -10.61 11.33 1.66
CA CYS A 120 -9.16 11.28 1.47
C CYS A 120 -8.74 10.93 0.02
N SER A 121 -9.68 10.64 -0.88
CA SER A 121 -9.38 10.29 -2.27
C SER A 121 -9.17 11.54 -3.12
N ARG A 122 -8.09 12.27 -2.88
CA ARG A 122 -7.64 13.31 -3.82
C ARG A 122 -7.10 12.67 -5.11
N THR A 123 -7.28 13.37 -6.23
CA THR A 123 -6.91 12.92 -7.58
C THR A 123 -5.41 12.61 -7.75
N ASP A 124 -4.54 13.20 -6.93
CA ASP A 124 -3.08 13.01 -7.02
C ASP A 124 -2.53 11.91 -6.10
N SER A 125 -3.40 11.01 -5.62
CA SER A 125 -2.94 9.94 -4.73
C SER A 125 -1.97 9.01 -5.44
N SER A 126 -0.87 8.69 -4.76
CA SER A 126 0.18 7.81 -5.31
C SER A 126 -0.25 6.34 -5.45
N ALA A 127 -1.43 5.96 -4.97
CA ALA A 127 -1.96 4.59 -5.04
C ALA A 127 -3.30 4.55 -5.80
N PRO A 128 -3.33 4.52 -7.14
CA PRO A 128 -4.60 4.56 -7.88
C PRO A 128 -5.58 3.45 -7.46
N GLY A 129 -6.86 3.77 -7.32
CA GLY A 129 -7.92 2.83 -6.94
C GLY A 129 -7.90 2.32 -5.48
N TRP A 130 -7.06 2.92 -4.62
CA TRP A 130 -6.95 2.49 -3.21
C TRP A 130 -8.26 2.63 -2.42
N HIS A 131 -9.02 3.67 -2.72
CA HIS A 131 -10.28 4.03 -2.06
C HIS A 131 -11.50 3.37 -2.69
N ASP A 132 -11.34 2.67 -3.82
CA ASP A 132 -12.43 1.96 -4.46
C ASP A 132 -12.82 0.76 -3.61
N VAL A 133 -14.10 0.66 -3.30
CA VAL A 133 -14.68 -0.60 -2.82
C VAL A 133 -14.88 -1.48 -4.04
N ASP A 134 -13.97 -2.44 -4.26
CA ASP A 134 -14.30 -3.59 -5.09
C ASP A 134 -15.44 -4.34 -4.40
N PHE A 135 -16.66 -3.98 -4.78
CA PHE A 135 -17.80 -4.85 -4.71
C PHE A 135 -17.48 -5.95 -5.71
N GLY A 136 -16.98 -7.08 -5.19
CA GLY A 136 -16.58 -8.22 -6.01
C GLY A 136 -17.61 -8.44 -7.11
N HIS A 137 -17.12 -8.51 -8.34
CA HIS A 137 -17.90 -8.76 -9.55
C HIS A 137 -18.68 -10.07 -9.37
N THR A 138 -19.90 -9.97 -8.87
CA THR A 138 -20.83 -11.08 -8.76
C THR A 138 -21.79 -10.93 -9.93
N GLY A 139 -21.62 -11.78 -10.94
CA GLY A 139 -22.65 -12.06 -11.93
C GLY A 139 -22.60 -11.25 -13.23
N ASN A 140 -21.61 -11.55 -14.09
CA ASN A 140 -21.85 -11.48 -15.52
C ASN A 140 -22.53 -12.79 -15.95
N VAL A 141 -23.86 -12.80 -16.05
CA VAL A 141 -24.60 -13.86 -16.76
C VAL A 141 -25.50 -13.20 -17.80
N ALA A 142 -24.99 -13.22 -19.03
CA ALA A 142 -25.71 -13.34 -20.29
C ALA A 142 -27.01 -12.51 -20.45
N ARG A 143 -26.88 -11.31 -21.01
CA ARG A 143 -27.92 -10.80 -21.91
C ARG A 143 -27.90 -11.65 -23.19
N LEU A 144 -28.68 -12.72 -23.21
CA LEU A 144 -29.04 -13.45 -24.42
C LEU A 144 -29.64 -12.46 -25.42
N ARG A 145 -28.91 -12.23 -26.52
CA ARG A 145 -29.44 -11.58 -27.72
C ARG A 145 -30.55 -12.46 -28.28
N THR A 146 -31.79 -12.01 -28.17
CA THR A 146 -32.90 -12.57 -28.94
C THR A 146 -32.67 -12.22 -30.41
N ILE A 147 -32.06 -13.14 -31.17
CA ILE A 147 -32.11 -13.13 -32.62
C ILE A 147 -33.50 -13.67 -32.98
N ARG A 148 -34.42 -12.79 -33.39
CA ARG A 148 -35.66 -13.17 -34.07
C ARG A 148 -35.27 -13.73 -35.45
N THR A 149 -35.33 -15.04 -35.60
CA THR A 149 -35.46 -15.69 -36.90
C THR A 149 -36.91 -15.53 -37.36
N SER A 150 -37.12 -14.64 -38.34
CA SER A 150 -38.34 -14.62 -39.13
C SER A 150 -38.05 -15.30 -40.47
N HIS A 151 -38.60 -16.49 -40.67
CA HIS A 151 -38.74 -17.09 -41.98
C HIS A 151 -40.17 -17.62 -42.17
N SER A 152 -40.72 -17.23 -43.33
CA SER A 152 -41.76 -17.88 -44.11
C SER A 152 -43.20 -17.92 -43.57
N ARG A 153 -44.08 -17.19 -44.27
CA ARG A 153 -44.95 -17.78 -45.29
C ARG A 153 -45.11 -16.81 -46.46
#